data_AF-A0A7K1XZ65-F1
#
_entry.id   AF-A0A7K1XZ65-F1
#
_cell.length_a   1.000
_cell.length_b   1.000
_cell.length_c   1.000
_cell.angle_alpha   90.00
_cell.angle_beta   90.00
_cell.angle_gamma   90.00
#
_symmetry.space_group_name_H-M   'P 1'
#
loop_
_entity.id
_entity.type
_entity.pdbx_description
1 polymer ?
#
loop_
_entity_poly.entity_id
_entity_poly.type
_entity_poly.pdbx_seq_one_letter_code
_entity_poly.pdbx_strand_id
1 'polypeptide(L)'
;MKKIYLLGITLLLMAATSVSFAQQFNYAKARAVKMDLKAPMDLKLPKAETTGPRAQNVFVELGGQGLLFTVNYDTRFGNRRDGLGGRAGIGYLAVDGEHVTTIPLSLNYLLGKGRSFFEIGLGATVVTAGSDDDSIIFDENGGNVVGTMSFAYRLQPVDKGFSLRAGFTPVFNGDFFVPYYAGVSLGYTF
;
A
#
# COMPACT_ATOMS: atom_id res chain seq x y z
N MET A 1 -4.27 33.18 3.76
CA MET A 1 -4.46 33.11 2.28
C MET A 1 -3.39 32.30 1.52
N LYS A 2 -2.32 31.77 2.14
CA LYS A 2 -1.28 30.95 1.46
C LYS A 2 -1.58 29.44 1.33
N LYS A 3 -2.58 28.89 2.05
CA LYS A 3 -2.87 27.44 2.10
C LYS A 3 -3.60 26.89 0.86
N ILE A 4 -4.26 27.74 0.06
CA ILE A 4 -5.06 27.32 -1.11
C ILE A 4 -4.20 27.07 -2.36
N TYR A 5 -3.06 27.76 -2.49
CA TYR A 5 -2.19 27.62 -3.67
C TYR A 5 -1.42 26.29 -3.71
N LEU A 6 -1.16 25.67 -2.56
CA LEU A 6 -0.42 24.41 -2.49
C LEU A 6 -1.27 23.20 -2.92
N LEU A 7 -2.58 23.23 -2.64
CA LEU A 7 -3.58 22.26 -3.09
C LEU A 7 -3.82 22.34 -4.61
N GLY A 8 -3.79 23.55 -5.19
CA GLY A 8 -3.94 23.74 -6.63
C GLY A 8 -2.76 23.18 -7.45
N ILE A 9 -1.53 23.33 -6.94
CA ILE A 9 -0.32 22.84 -7.64
C ILE A 9 -0.19 21.31 -7.56
N THR A 10 -0.66 20.68 -6.47
CA THR A 10 -0.72 19.21 -6.36
C THR A 10 -1.79 18.61 -7.28
N LEU A 11 -2.94 19.26 -7.43
CA LEU A 11 -4.00 18.80 -8.33
C LEU A 11 -3.59 18.90 -9.81
N LEU A 12 -2.80 19.93 -10.18
CA LEU A 12 -2.31 20.10 -11.55
C LEU A 12 -1.21 19.09 -11.92
N LEU A 13 -0.36 18.68 -10.96
CA LEU A 13 0.64 17.63 -11.18
C LEU A 13 0.01 16.23 -11.33
N MET A 14 -1.11 15.96 -10.64
CA MET A 14 -1.84 14.70 -10.79
C MET A 14 -2.54 14.56 -12.15
N ALA A 15 -2.93 15.67 -12.78
CA ALA A 15 -3.52 15.65 -14.11
C ALA A 15 -2.48 15.28 -15.20
N ALA A 16 -1.24 15.76 -15.07
CA ALA A 16 -0.20 15.53 -16.08
C ALA A 16 0.26 14.05 -16.17
N THR A 17 0.22 13.29 -15.07
CA THR A 17 0.62 11.87 -15.07
C THR A 17 -0.46 10.93 -15.64
N SER A 18 -1.73 11.34 -15.60
CA SER A 18 -2.85 10.54 -16.12
C SER A 18 -2.86 10.44 -17.66
N VAL A 19 -2.42 11.50 -18.35
CA VAL A 19 -2.41 11.58 -19.82
C VAL A 19 -1.33 10.67 -20.42
N SER A 20 -0.13 10.62 -19.81
CA SER A 20 0.96 9.74 -20.26
C SER A 20 0.65 8.26 -20.04
N PHE A 21 -0.13 7.92 -19.00
CA PHE A 21 -0.53 6.55 -18.70
C PHE A 21 -1.55 6.00 -19.71
N ALA A 22 -2.52 6.82 -20.13
CA ALA A 22 -3.50 6.46 -21.16
C ALA A 22 -2.84 6.19 -22.52
N GLN A 23 -1.77 6.93 -22.85
CA GLN A 23 -1.03 6.75 -24.11
C GLN A 23 -0.25 5.42 -24.14
N GLN A 24 0.39 5.02 -23.04
CA GLN A 24 1.09 3.74 -22.95
C GLN A 24 0.15 2.52 -22.99
N PHE A 25 -1.05 2.65 -22.42
CA PHE A 25 -2.06 1.58 -22.44
C PHE A 25 -2.60 1.32 -23.85
N ASN A 26 -2.89 2.39 -24.62
CA ASN A 26 -3.34 2.28 -26.00
C ASN A 26 -2.25 1.72 -26.92
N TYR A 27 -0.98 2.06 -26.68
CA TYR A 27 0.16 1.51 -27.43
C TYR A 27 0.34 -0.01 -27.20
N ALA A 28 0.15 -0.48 -25.98
CA ALA A 28 0.22 -1.90 -25.64
C ALA A 28 -0.94 -2.70 -26.25
N LYS A 29 -2.16 -2.14 -26.25
CA LYS A 29 -3.35 -2.78 -26.84
C LYS A 29 -3.23 -2.96 -28.35
N ALA A 30 -2.68 -1.97 -29.06
CA ALA A 30 -2.45 -2.04 -30.51
C ALA A 30 -1.43 -3.12 -30.90
N ARG A 31 -0.45 -3.42 -30.03
CA ARG A 31 0.55 -4.47 -30.27
C ARG A 31 0.00 -5.88 -30.01
N ALA A 32 -0.92 -6.03 -29.06
CA ALA A 32 -1.53 -7.32 -28.72
C ALA A 32 -2.47 -7.87 -29.81
N VAL A 33 -3.09 -6.99 -30.61
CA VAL A 33 -4.05 -7.38 -31.67
C VAL A 33 -3.37 -7.99 -32.91
N LYS A 34 -2.03 -7.87 -33.05
CA LYS A 34 -1.28 -8.42 -34.21
C LYS A 34 -0.70 -9.83 -33.99
N MET A 35 -0.94 -10.48 -32.85
CA MET A 35 -0.48 -11.86 -32.65
C MET A 35 -1.53 -12.84 -33.14
N ASP A 36 -1.25 -13.35 -34.33
CA ASP A 36 -2.05 -14.28 -35.12
C ASP A 36 -2.39 -15.57 -34.34
N LEU A 37 -3.67 -15.94 -34.37
CA LEU A 37 -4.21 -17.12 -33.73
C LEU A 37 -3.85 -18.37 -34.55
N LYS A 38 -3.17 -19.33 -33.93
CA LYS A 38 -3.23 -20.74 -34.34
C LYS A 38 -3.45 -21.62 -33.11
N ALA A 39 -4.64 -22.21 -33.03
CA ALA A 39 -5.08 -23.14 -31.98
C ALA A 39 -5.03 -24.59 -32.50
N PRO A 40 -5.27 -25.63 -31.66
CA PRO A 40 -5.17 -25.68 -30.21
C PRO A 40 -4.09 -26.70 -29.79
N MET A 41 -3.23 -26.32 -28.86
CA MET A 41 -2.35 -27.28 -28.20
C MET A 41 -2.95 -27.53 -26.82
N ASP A 42 -3.17 -28.79 -26.50
CA ASP A 42 -3.84 -29.29 -25.30
C ASP A 42 -3.05 -28.86 -24.05
N LEU A 43 -3.32 -27.64 -23.60
CA LEU A 43 -2.53 -26.99 -22.56
C LEU A 43 -3.10 -27.44 -21.22
N LYS A 44 -2.52 -28.52 -20.67
CA LYS A 44 -2.46 -28.67 -19.22
C LYS A 44 -1.81 -27.39 -18.71
N LEU A 45 -2.63 -26.44 -18.22
CA LEU A 45 -2.20 -25.16 -17.70
C LEU A 45 -1.04 -25.42 -16.73
N PRO A 46 0.20 -25.01 -17.05
CA PRO A 46 1.22 -25.02 -16.03
C PRO A 46 0.74 -24.02 -14.99
N LYS A 47 0.32 -24.54 -13.83
CA LYS A 47 0.15 -23.76 -12.62
C LYS A 47 1.53 -23.14 -12.39
N ALA A 48 1.69 -21.90 -12.82
CA ALA A 48 2.93 -21.15 -12.69
C ALA A 48 3.19 -20.93 -11.20
N GLU A 49 3.68 -21.96 -10.53
CA GLU A 49 4.26 -21.84 -9.20
C GLU A 49 5.53 -21.04 -9.38
N THR A 50 5.42 -19.75 -9.07
CA THR A 50 6.53 -18.80 -9.04
C THR A 50 7.33 -19.08 -7.76
N THR A 51 7.98 -20.23 -7.73
CA THR A 51 8.99 -20.58 -6.74
C THR A 51 10.21 -19.72 -7.02
N GLY A 52 10.24 -18.55 -6.38
CA GLY A 52 11.35 -17.61 -6.39
C GLY A 52 11.76 -17.28 -4.96
N PRO A 53 12.92 -16.63 -4.77
CA PRO A 53 13.33 -16.15 -3.45
C PRO A 53 12.21 -15.33 -2.82
N ARG A 54 12.02 -15.51 -1.50
CA ARG A 54 10.99 -14.87 -0.70
C ARG A 54 11.00 -13.36 -0.96
N ALA A 55 9.97 -12.84 -1.63
CA ALA A 55 9.89 -11.42 -1.96
C ALA A 55 9.83 -10.59 -0.69
N GLN A 56 10.78 -9.66 -0.56
CA GLN A 56 10.83 -8.68 0.51
C GLN A 56 10.62 -7.29 -0.11
N ASN A 57 9.84 -6.46 0.56
CA ASN A 57 9.53 -5.12 0.08
C ASN A 57 9.66 -4.12 1.22
N VAL A 58 10.50 -3.11 1.02
CA VAL A 58 10.56 -1.94 1.89
C VAL A 58 9.83 -0.81 1.18
N PHE A 59 8.93 -0.14 1.88
CA PHE A 59 8.16 0.95 1.30
C PHE A 59 7.82 2.02 2.32
N VAL A 60 7.61 3.22 1.80
CA VAL A 60 7.07 4.33 2.56
C VAL A 60 5.60 4.47 2.21
N GLU A 61 4.77 4.74 3.20
CA GLU A 61 3.32 4.89 3.08
C GLU A 61 2.87 6.22 3.67
N LEU A 62 1.88 6.83 3.01
CA LEU A 62 1.17 8.00 3.48
C LEU A 62 -0.34 7.72 3.46
N GLY A 63 -1.00 7.82 4.61
CA GLY A 63 -2.46 7.69 4.72
C GLY A 63 -2.99 6.26 4.70
N GLY A 64 -2.17 5.24 4.97
CA GLY A 64 -2.58 3.83 4.90
C GLY A 64 -2.70 3.15 6.27
N GLN A 65 -2.24 1.91 6.38
CA GLN A 65 -2.31 1.12 7.63
C GLN A 65 -1.46 1.75 8.74
N GLY A 66 -0.42 2.47 8.37
CA GLY A 66 0.40 3.25 9.28
C GLY A 66 -0.24 4.57 9.76
N LEU A 67 -1.47 4.88 9.34
CA LEU A 67 -2.16 6.15 9.54
C LEU A 67 -1.42 7.31 8.85
N LEU A 68 -0.32 7.78 9.41
CA LEU A 68 0.39 8.95 8.92
C LEU A 68 1.48 8.57 7.90
N PHE A 69 2.66 9.14 8.06
CA PHE A 69 3.86 8.81 7.29
C PHE A 69 4.59 7.65 7.99
N THR A 70 4.72 6.52 7.30
CA THR A 70 5.33 5.31 7.87
C THR A 70 6.28 4.63 6.91
N VAL A 71 7.37 4.10 7.46
CA VAL A 71 8.28 3.18 6.76
C VAL A 71 7.90 1.77 7.16
N ASN A 72 7.71 0.91 6.17
CA ASN A 72 7.19 -0.43 6.37
C ASN A 72 8.08 -1.45 5.67
N TYR A 73 8.22 -2.59 6.32
CA TYR A 73 8.82 -3.80 5.78
C TYR A 73 7.74 -4.87 5.64
N ASP A 74 7.59 -5.40 4.44
CA ASP A 74 6.61 -6.42 4.08
C ASP A 74 7.33 -7.64 3.51
N THR A 75 6.97 -8.80 4.04
CA THR A 75 7.64 -10.07 3.75
C THR A 75 6.61 -11.16 3.55
N ARG A 76 6.89 -12.12 2.66
CA ARG A 76 6.00 -13.27 2.40
C ARG A 76 6.35 -14.44 3.31
N PHE A 77 5.36 -15.18 3.79
CA PHE A 77 5.62 -16.37 4.62
C PHE A 77 5.98 -17.59 3.79
N GLY A 78 5.47 -17.70 2.57
CA GLY A 78 5.82 -18.76 1.63
C GLY A 78 6.93 -18.36 0.64
N ASN A 79 7.49 -19.36 -0.05
CA ASN A 79 8.41 -19.19 -1.19
C ASN A 79 7.66 -18.82 -2.48
N ARG A 80 6.70 -17.91 -2.36
CA ARG A 80 5.85 -17.44 -3.45
C ARG A 80 5.65 -15.94 -3.29
N ARG A 81 5.45 -15.25 -4.42
CA ARG A 81 5.29 -13.79 -4.46
C ARG A 81 3.88 -13.35 -4.07
N ASP A 82 2.90 -14.22 -4.27
CA ASP A 82 1.51 -14.07 -3.87
C ASP A 82 1.19 -14.85 -2.58
N GLY A 83 -0.02 -14.69 -2.05
CA GLY A 83 -0.46 -15.36 -0.82
C GLY A 83 -0.12 -14.58 0.46
N LEU A 84 -0.04 -15.32 1.56
CA LEU A 84 0.09 -14.77 2.91
C LEU A 84 1.46 -14.16 3.19
N GLY A 85 1.45 -13.02 3.86
CA GLY A 85 2.63 -12.41 4.44
C GLY A 85 2.31 -11.49 5.60
N GLY A 86 3.38 -10.94 6.15
CA GLY A 86 3.33 -10.00 7.27
C GLY A 86 3.94 -8.67 6.87
N ARG A 87 3.52 -7.63 7.58
CA ARG A 87 4.06 -6.29 7.52
C ARG A 87 4.27 -5.75 8.92
N ALA A 88 5.41 -5.12 9.11
CA ALA A 88 5.73 -4.32 10.29
C ALA A 88 6.33 -2.99 9.84
N GLY A 89 6.02 -1.92 10.53
CA GLY A 89 6.54 -0.60 10.21
C GLY A 89 6.66 0.31 11.42
N ILE A 90 7.20 1.49 11.16
CA ILE A 90 7.29 2.58 12.13
C ILE A 90 7.01 3.89 11.41
N GLY A 91 6.23 4.73 12.07
CA GLY A 91 5.92 6.09 11.66
C GLY A 91 6.30 7.06 12.74
N TYR A 92 6.73 8.23 12.31
CA TYR A 92 7.06 9.34 13.19
C TYR A 92 6.67 10.63 12.48
N LEU A 93 5.89 11.46 13.15
CA LEU A 93 5.54 12.78 12.69
C LEU A 93 5.65 13.75 13.86
N ALA A 94 6.36 14.86 13.67
CA ALA A 94 6.47 15.92 14.66
C ALA A 94 6.04 17.24 14.03
N VAL A 95 5.14 17.95 14.70
CA VAL A 95 4.60 19.25 14.27
C VAL A 95 4.49 20.16 15.50
N ASP A 96 5.08 21.35 15.44
CA ASP A 96 4.98 22.39 16.47
C ASP A 96 5.29 21.95 17.92
N GLY A 97 6.16 20.96 18.11
CA GLY A 97 6.58 20.46 19.43
C GLY A 97 5.84 19.22 19.92
N GLU A 98 4.74 18.86 19.27
CA GLU A 98 4.06 17.58 19.47
C GLU A 98 4.67 16.51 18.57
N HIS A 99 4.81 15.29 19.08
CA HIS A 99 5.26 14.14 18.29
C HIS A 99 4.31 12.96 18.43
N VAL A 100 4.06 12.32 17.29
CA VAL A 100 3.25 11.11 17.18
C VAL A 100 4.10 10.01 16.54
N THR A 101 4.22 8.90 17.26
CA THR A 101 4.87 7.68 16.80
C THR A 101 3.81 6.62 16.56
N THR A 102 3.92 5.89 15.46
CA THR A 102 3.00 4.81 15.11
C THR A 102 3.76 3.54 14.79
N ILE A 103 3.30 2.39 15.27
CA ILE A 103 3.89 1.08 14.97
C ILE A 103 2.80 0.20 14.36
N PRO A 104 2.65 0.19 13.02
CA PRO A 104 1.74 -0.70 12.32
C PRO A 104 2.27 -2.13 12.25
N LEU A 105 1.44 -3.09 12.66
CA LEU A 105 1.66 -4.52 12.49
C LEU A 105 0.45 -5.10 11.76
N SER A 106 0.66 -5.82 10.66
CA SER A 106 -0.44 -6.36 9.86
C SER A 106 -0.09 -7.66 9.17
N LEU A 107 -1.13 -8.44 8.92
CA LEU A 107 -1.11 -9.60 8.03
C LEU A 107 -1.79 -9.21 6.72
N ASN A 108 -1.26 -9.69 5.61
CA ASN A 108 -1.86 -9.42 4.31
C ASN A 108 -1.76 -10.64 3.38
N TYR A 109 -2.72 -10.72 2.46
CA TYR A 109 -2.83 -11.75 1.44
C TYR A 109 -2.81 -11.08 0.07
N LEU A 110 -1.89 -11.49 -0.79
CA LEU A 110 -1.78 -11.01 -2.17
C LEU A 110 -2.44 -11.99 -3.15
N LEU A 111 -3.38 -11.48 -3.94
CA LEU A 111 -4.08 -12.19 -5.02
C LEU A 111 -3.64 -11.57 -6.35
N GLY A 112 -2.92 -12.30 -7.19
CA GLY A 112 -2.52 -11.76 -8.49
C GLY A 112 -1.44 -12.57 -9.17
N LYS A 113 -1.04 -12.10 -10.35
CA LYS A 113 -0.01 -12.74 -11.18
C LYS A 113 0.90 -11.69 -11.82
N GLY A 114 2.16 -12.06 -12.01
CA GLY A 114 3.16 -11.21 -12.66
C GLY A 114 3.51 -9.99 -11.81
N ARG A 115 3.09 -8.80 -12.25
CA ARG A 115 3.42 -7.51 -11.63
C ARG A 115 2.25 -6.88 -10.84
N SER A 116 1.07 -7.47 -10.91
CA SER A 116 -0.17 -6.89 -10.41
C SER A 116 -0.78 -7.77 -9.34
N PHE A 117 -0.99 -7.21 -8.14
CA PHE A 117 -1.54 -7.91 -7.00
C PHE A 117 -2.64 -7.08 -6.36
N PHE A 118 -3.76 -7.72 -6.05
CA PHE A 118 -4.74 -7.22 -5.12
C PHE A 118 -4.37 -7.66 -3.71
N GLU A 119 -4.36 -6.73 -2.78
CA GLU A 119 -3.99 -6.94 -1.39
C GLU A 119 -5.21 -6.80 -0.51
N ILE A 120 -5.45 -7.84 0.31
CA ILE A 120 -6.37 -7.79 1.43
C ILE A 120 -5.54 -7.95 2.70
N GLY A 121 -5.73 -7.07 3.68
CA GLY A 121 -4.97 -7.11 4.91
C GLY A 121 -5.79 -6.72 6.13
N LEU A 122 -5.31 -7.18 7.28
CA LEU A 122 -5.83 -6.87 8.60
C LEU A 122 -4.65 -6.62 9.52
N GLY A 123 -4.73 -5.57 10.33
CA GLY A 123 -3.64 -5.13 11.18
C GLY A 123 -4.12 -4.34 12.38
N ALA A 124 -3.14 -3.99 13.21
CA ALA A 124 -3.27 -3.13 14.35
C ALA A 124 -2.09 -2.16 14.35
N THR A 125 -2.36 -0.90 14.63
CA THR A 125 -1.37 0.16 14.67
C THR A 125 -1.36 0.72 16.07
N VAL A 126 -0.24 0.54 16.76
CA VAL A 126 -0.03 1.16 18.06
C VAL A 126 0.34 2.62 17.84
N VAL A 127 -0.32 3.53 18.53
CA VAL A 127 -0.07 4.98 18.46
C VAL A 127 0.47 5.44 19.80
N THR A 128 1.48 6.29 19.79
CA THR A 128 2.06 6.89 20.99
C THR A 128 2.32 8.36 20.70
N ALA A 129 1.65 9.24 21.43
CA ALA A 129 1.90 10.67 21.40
C ALA A 129 2.74 11.05 22.64
N GLY A 130 3.67 11.98 22.48
CA GLY A 130 4.44 12.50 23.61
C GLY A 130 4.37 14.03 23.67
N SER A 131 3.52 14.55 24.53
CA SER A 131 3.53 15.91 25.07
C SER A 131 2.76 15.89 26.38
N ASP A 132 3.30 16.54 27.42
CA ASP A 132 2.58 16.84 28.67
C ASP A 132 1.31 17.64 28.32
N ASP A 133 0.18 17.24 28.92
CA ASP A 133 -1.20 17.73 28.70
C ASP A 133 -1.85 17.39 27.35
N ASP A 134 -2.90 16.56 27.44
CA ASP A 134 -4.00 16.41 26.48
C ASP A 134 -3.60 16.21 25.00
N SER A 135 -3.21 14.98 24.66
CA SER A 135 -3.18 14.57 23.27
C SER A 135 -4.61 14.54 22.69
N ILE A 136 -4.93 15.51 21.85
CA ILE A 136 -6.25 15.77 21.21
C ILE A 136 -6.87 14.57 20.46
N ILE A 137 -6.16 13.45 20.33
CA ILE A 137 -6.59 12.29 19.54
C ILE A 137 -6.76 11.01 20.38
N PHE A 138 -6.14 10.90 21.55
CA PHE A 138 -6.14 9.66 22.33
C PHE A 138 -6.27 9.96 23.83
N ASP A 139 -7.45 9.69 24.36
CA ASP A 139 -7.77 9.74 25.78
C ASP A 139 -6.92 8.74 26.57
N GLU A 140 -6.54 9.09 27.78
CA GLU A 140 -5.68 8.35 28.71
C GLU A 140 -6.25 6.96 29.09
N ASN A 141 -7.54 6.72 28.77
CA ASN A 141 -8.28 5.48 28.99
C ASN A 141 -8.63 4.71 27.71
N GLY A 142 -8.41 5.29 26.52
CA GLY A 142 -8.75 4.71 25.22
C GLY A 142 -7.54 4.02 24.60
N GLY A 143 -7.63 2.69 24.40
CA GLY A 143 -6.50 1.88 23.95
C GLY A 143 -5.71 2.51 22.80
N ASN A 144 -4.39 2.62 23.01
CA ASN A 144 -3.38 3.09 22.06
C ASN A 144 -3.26 2.25 20.78
N VAL A 145 -4.28 1.44 20.44
CA VAL A 145 -4.25 0.44 19.38
C VAL A 145 -5.42 0.71 18.44
N VAL A 146 -5.10 1.02 17.19
CA VAL A 146 -6.07 1.23 16.13
C VAL A 146 -6.11 0.01 15.22
N GLY A 147 -7.28 -0.61 15.08
CA GLY A 147 -7.49 -1.67 14.10
C GLY A 147 -7.49 -1.11 12.68
N THR A 148 -6.82 -1.81 11.76
CA THR A 148 -6.74 -1.41 10.36
C THR A 148 -7.06 -2.58 9.43
N MET A 149 -7.78 -2.32 8.37
CA MET A 149 -7.99 -3.25 7.26
C MET A 149 -7.43 -2.62 6.00
N SER A 150 -7.01 -3.40 5.01
CA SER A 150 -6.55 -2.85 3.74
C SER A 150 -7.11 -3.59 2.55
N PHE A 151 -7.54 -2.81 1.56
CA PHE A 151 -7.97 -3.25 0.25
C PHE A 151 -7.22 -2.39 -0.78
N ALA A 152 -6.11 -2.92 -1.28
CA ALA A 152 -5.20 -2.14 -2.10
C ALA A 152 -4.76 -2.86 -3.36
N TYR A 153 -4.48 -2.08 -4.40
CA TYR A 153 -3.85 -2.59 -5.60
C TYR A 153 -2.35 -2.29 -5.54
N ARG A 154 -1.54 -3.34 -5.63
CA ARG A 154 -0.08 -3.31 -5.56
C ARG A 154 0.52 -3.68 -6.91
N LEU A 155 1.31 -2.78 -7.46
CA LEU A 155 2.18 -2.99 -8.60
C LEU A 155 3.58 -3.33 -8.09
N GLN A 156 4.00 -4.58 -8.22
CA GLN A 156 5.27 -5.08 -7.69
C GLN A 156 6.07 -5.84 -8.76
N PRO A 157 7.26 -5.36 -9.18
CA PRO A 157 8.06 -5.94 -10.27
C PRO A 157 8.47 -7.37 -9.98
N VAL A 158 8.64 -8.18 -11.04
CA VAL A 158 8.87 -9.63 -10.95
C VAL A 158 10.20 -9.96 -10.29
N ASP A 159 11.26 -9.26 -10.70
CA ASP A 159 12.61 -9.48 -10.20
C ASP A 159 12.95 -8.53 -9.05
N LYS A 160 13.35 -7.29 -9.38
CA LYS A 160 13.66 -6.23 -8.42
C LYS A 160 13.24 -4.90 -9.00
N GLY A 161 12.87 -3.96 -8.14
CA GLY A 161 12.57 -2.60 -8.56
C GLY A 161 11.46 -1.91 -7.79
N PHE A 162 11.00 -0.83 -8.39
CA PHE A 162 10.01 0.06 -7.79
C PHE A 162 8.64 -0.60 -7.62
N SER A 163 8.10 -0.54 -6.41
CA SER A 163 6.75 -0.97 -6.09
C SER A 163 5.85 0.24 -5.80
N LEU A 164 4.61 0.18 -6.27
CA LEU A 164 3.60 1.19 -6.01
C LEU A 164 2.35 0.51 -5.48
N ARG A 165 1.72 1.09 -4.47
CA ARG A 165 0.49 0.56 -3.91
C ARG A 165 -0.46 1.68 -3.51
N ALA A 166 -1.71 1.54 -3.89
CA ALA A 166 -2.77 2.49 -3.58
C ALA A 166 -4.05 1.72 -3.22
N GLY A 167 -4.81 2.23 -2.26
CA GLY A 167 -6.04 1.56 -1.85
C GLY A 167 -6.74 2.20 -0.68
N PHE A 168 -7.83 1.56 -0.29
CA PHE A 168 -8.59 1.91 0.89
C PHE A 168 -8.06 1.13 2.09
N THR A 169 -8.00 1.82 3.22
CA THR A 169 -7.55 1.26 4.48
C THR A 169 -8.54 1.60 5.59
N PRO A 170 -9.71 0.95 5.68
CA PRO A 170 -10.64 1.21 6.78
C PRO A 170 -9.94 1.12 8.14
N VAL A 171 -10.14 2.12 8.99
CA VAL A 171 -9.56 2.16 10.34
C VAL A 171 -10.66 2.21 11.38
N PHE A 172 -10.49 1.49 12.48
CA PHE A 172 -11.46 1.42 13.58
C PHE A 172 -10.76 1.34 14.93
N ASN A 173 -11.42 1.85 15.95
CA ASN A 173 -11.10 1.64 17.35
C ASN A 173 -12.42 1.46 18.15
N GLY A 174 -12.36 1.36 19.48
CA GLY A 174 -13.54 1.30 20.33
C GLY A 174 -14.50 2.47 20.13
N ASP A 175 -13.96 3.65 19.79
CA ASP A 175 -14.72 4.91 19.75
C ASP A 175 -15.07 5.40 18.35
N PHE A 176 -14.38 4.93 17.31
CA PHE A 176 -14.55 5.45 15.94
C PHE A 176 -14.35 4.40 14.85
N PHE A 177 -14.96 4.65 13.70
CA PHE A 177 -14.79 3.86 12.48
C PHE A 177 -14.74 4.78 11.25
N VAL A 178 -13.64 4.72 10.49
CA VAL A 178 -13.42 5.50 9.28
C VAL A 178 -13.25 4.55 8.08
N PRO A 179 -14.34 4.25 7.34
CA PRO A 179 -14.31 3.27 6.26
C PRO A 179 -13.64 3.77 4.96
N TYR A 180 -13.58 5.09 4.77
CA TYR A 180 -13.12 5.72 3.52
C TYR A 180 -11.66 6.18 3.58
N TYR A 181 -10.91 5.79 4.61
CA TYR A 181 -9.50 6.15 4.72
C TYR A 181 -8.72 5.49 3.58
N ALA A 182 -7.81 6.24 2.96
CA ALA A 182 -7.13 5.81 1.74
C ALA A 182 -5.68 6.23 1.76
N GLY A 183 -4.82 5.33 1.29
CA GLY A 183 -3.39 5.48 1.38
C GLY A 183 -2.68 5.14 0.08
N VAL A 184 -1.52 5.75 -0.09
CA VAL A 184 -0.58 5.45 -1.16
C VAL A 184 0.77 5.09 -0.58
N SER A 185 1.50 4.22 -1.28
CA SER A 185 2.81 3.77 -0.88
C SER A 185 3.72 3.57 -2.07
N LEU A 186 4.98 3.89 -1.86
CA LEU A 186 6.05 3.78 -2.84
C LEU A 186 7.21 3.03 -2.18
N GLY A 187 7.73 2.04 -2.86
CA GLY A 187 8.74 1.16 -2.28
C GLY A 187 9.66 0.52 -3.29
N TYR A 188 10.46 -0.41 -2.77
CA TYR A 188 11.42 -1.16 -3.53
C TYR A 188 11.39 -2.63 -3.10
N THR A 189 11.22 -3.51 -4.09
CA THR A 189 11.25 -4.97 -3.94
C THR A 189 12.60 -5.51 -4.39
N PHE A 190 13.17 -6.44 -3.63
CA PHE A 190 14.48 -7.04 -3.89
C PHE A 190 14.55 -8.55 -3.66
#